data_AF-A0A7J3P526-F1
#
_entry.id   AF-A0A7J3P526-F1
#
_cell.length_a   1.000
_cell.length_b   1.000
_cell.length_c   1.000
_cell.angle_alpha   90.00
_cell.angle_beta   90.00
_cell.angle_gamma   90.00
#
_symmetry.space_group_name_H-M   'P 1'
#
loop_
_entity.id
_entity.type
_entity.pdbx_description
1 polymer ?
#
loop_
_entity_poly.entity_id
_entity_poly.type
_entity_poly.pdbx_seq_one_letter_code
_entity_poly.pdbx_strand_id
1 'polypeptide(L)'
;MRRKFELFTGNVLMGTYTLVTLTLPEGWTVQRSRNPPDIYYMGEVAGRRWILEGFAHYLLANQVSGESYDLVVEIRKGRGR
;
A
#
# COMPACT_ATOMS: atom_id res chain seq x y z
N MET A 1 14.11 4.40 -17.73
CA MET A 1 13.81 5.23 -16.54
C MET A 1 12.98 4.36 -15.58
N ARG A 2 13.52 3.91 -14.44
CA ARG A 2 12.74 3.09 -13.48
C ARG A 2 11.69 3.99 -12.82
N ARG A 3 10.41 3.77 -13.13
CA ARG A 3 9.30 4.47 -12.46
C ARG A 3 9.28 4.00 -11.01
N LYS A 4 9.70 4.86 -10.09
CA LYS A 4 9.51 4.65 -8.65
C LYS A 4 8.04 4.95 -8.35
N PHE A 5 7.38 4.03 -7.67
CA PHE A 5 6.03 4.23 -7.16
C PHE A 5 6.12 4.24 -5.63
N GLU A 6 5.54 5.26 -5.02
CA GLU A 6 5.39 5.34 -3.57
C GLU A 6 4.00 4.83 -3.22
N LEU A 7 3.95 3.73 -2.47
CA LEU A 7 2.71 3.22 -1.90
C LEU A 7 2.44 4.03 -0.63
N PHE A 8 1.50 4.97 -0.72
CA PHE A 8 1.17 5.84 0.40
C PHE A 8 0.21 5.13 1.35
N THR A 9 0.68 4.82 2.55
CA THR A 9 -0.10 4.17 3.61
C THR A 9 -0.43 5.11 4.77
N GLY A 10 -0.11 6.41 4.67
CA GLY A 10 -0.36 7.41 5.71
C GLY A 10 0.67 7.43 6.85
N ASN A 11 0.31 8.06 7.98
CA ASN A 11 1.17 8.15 9.17
C ASN A 11 1.11 6.83 9.95
N VAL A 12 2.14 5.99 9.79
CA VAL A 12 2.24 4.70 10.48
C VAL A 12 2.94 4.88 11.84
N LEU A 13 2.40 4.26 12.90
CA LEU A 13 2.93 4.41 14.27
C LEU A 13 4.32 3.78 14.39
N MET A 14 5.30 4.52 14.93
CA MET A 14 6.70 4.10 15.12
C MET A 14 6.86 2.60 15.41
N GLY A 15 7.58 1.91 14.53
CA GLY A 15 7.80 0.46 14.59
C GLY A 15 8.75 -0.01 13.49
N THR A 16 8.89 -1.33 13.34
CA THR A 16 9.67 -1.92 12.26
C THR A 16 8.79 -2.13 11.04
N TYR A 17 9.22 -1.62 9.88
CA TYR A 17 8.52 -1.81 8.62
C TYR A 17 9.40 -2.50 7.59
N THR A 18 8.78 -3.38 6.80
CA THR A 18 9.41 -3.98 5.62
C THR A 18 8.99 -3.18 4.40
N LEU A 19 9.93 -2.49 3.77
CA LEU A 19 9.70 -1.90 2.46
C LEU A 19 9.99 -2.95 1.38
N VAL A 20 8.99 -3.22 0.54
CA VAL A 20 9.13 -4.13 -0.60
C VAL A 20 9.22 -3.29 -1.88
N THR A 21 10.33 -3.42 -2.61
CA THR A 21 10.47 -2.83 -3.94
C THR A 21 10.06 -3.85 -4.99
N LEU A 22 9.05 -3.52 -5.79
CA LEU A 22 8.60 -4.35 -6.90
C LEU A 22 9.18 -3.81 -8.21
N THR A 23 9.77 -4.70 -9.02
CA THR A 23 10.13 -4.37 -10.41
C THR A 23 9.01 -4.85 -11.31
N LEU A 24 8.35 -3.92 -11.99
CA LEU A 24 7.27 -4.24 -12.92
C LEU A 24 7.85 -4.55 -14.31
N PRO A 25 7.31 -5.56 -15.02
CA PRO A 25 7.65 -5.77 -16.42
C PRO A 25 7.26 -4.56 -17.29
N GLU A 26 7.82 -4.46 -18.49
CA GLU A 26 7.46 -3.39 -19.42
C GLU A 26 5.96 -3.43 -19.74
N GLY A 27 5.35 -2.25 -19.88
CA GLY A 27 3.90 -2.11 -20.10
C GLY A 27 3.06 -2.15 -18.83
N TRP A 28 3.60 -2.57 -17.68
CA TRP A 28 2.85 -2.62 -16.42
C TRP A 28 2.98 -1.35 -15.59
N THR A 29 1.89 -0.98 -14.92
CA THR A 29 1.86 0.14 -13.97
C THR A 29 1.00 -0.20 -12.76
N VAL A 30 1.31 0.41 -11.62
CA VAL A 30 0.43 0.41 -10.46
C VAL A 30 -0.49 1.62 -10.54
N GLN A 31 -1.77 1.41 -10.30
CA GLN A 31 -2.79 2.45 -10.24
C GLN A 31 -3.52 2.35 -8.90
N ARG A 32 -3.83 3.49 -8.28
CA ARG A 32 -4.64 3.47 -7.07
C ARG A 32 -6.08 3.13 -7.42
N SER A 33 -6.65 2.15 -6.74
CA SER A 33 -8.06 1.85 -6.85
C SER A 33 -8.83 2.55 -5.73
N ARG A 34 -10.08 2.88 -6.00
CA ARG A 34 -11.03 3.37 -4.97
C ARG A 34 -12.06 2.30 -4.60
N ASN A 35 -11.97 1.12 -5.21
CA ASN A 35 -12.92 0.04 -5.03
C ASN A 35 -12.20 -1.34 -5.00
N PRO A 36 -12.20 -2.05 -3.86
CA PRO A 36 -12.75 -1.62 -2.57
C PRO A 36 -12.06 -0.36 -2.01
N PRO A 37 -12.76 0.44 -1.18
CA PRO A 37 -12.14 1.58 -0.52
C PRO A 37 -11.06 1.13 0.46
N ASP A 38 -10.05 1.97 0.67
CA ASP A 38 -9.03 1.74 1.69
C ASP A 38 -9.67 1.66 3.09
N ILE A 39 -9.23 0.70 3.90
CA ILE A 39 -9.67 0.53 5.29
C ILE A 39 -8.48 0.70 6.21
N TYR A 40 -8.55 1.67 7.13
CA TYR A 40 -7.50 1.91 8.11
C TYR A 40 -8.07 1.95 9.53
N TYR A 41 -7.50 1.14 10.42
CA TYR A 41 -7.73 1.20 11.86
C TYR A 41 -6.72 2.16 12.47
N MET A 42 -7.24 3.20 13.13
CA MET A 42 -6.41 4.26 13.71
C MET A 42 -6.40 4.19 15.24
N GLY A 43 -5.25 4.47 15.84
CA GLY A 43 -5.09 4.73 17.25
C GLY A 43 -4.61 6.16 17.51
N GLU A 44 -4.78 6.64 18.74
CA GLU A 44 -4.24 7.93 19.17
C GLU A 44 -3.07 7.71 20.14
N VAL A 45 -1.93 8.35 19.87
CA VAL A 45 -0.74 8.34 20.73
C VAL A 45 -0.24 9.76 20.85
N ALA A 46 -0.15 10.27 22.09
CA ALA A 46 0.28 11.64 22.41
C ALA A 46 -0.48 12.72 21.61
N GLY A 47 -1.81 12.59 21.51
CA GLY A 47 -2.67 13.55 20.80
C GLY A 47 -2.58 13.49 19.26
N ARG A 48 -1.87 12.49 18.70
CA ARG A 48 -1.75 12.29 17.25
C ARG A 48 -2.38 10.98 16.83
N ARG A 49 -3.10 11.00 15.70
CA ARG A 49 -3.72 9.80 15.10
C ARG A 49 -2.74 9.07 14.20
N TRP A 50 -2.66 7.75 14.35
CA TRP A 50 -1.76 6.86 13.64
C TRP A 50 -2.51 5.66 13.09
N ILE A 51 -2.07 5.15 11.93
CA ILE A 51 -2.60 3.91 11.38
C ILE A 51 -1.89 2.73 12.06
N LEU A 52 -2.68 1.81 12.62
CA LEU A 52 -2.21 0.63 13.33
C LEU A 52 -2.25 -0.61 12.43
N GLU A 53 -3.37 -0.78 11.74
CA GLU A 53 -3.67 -1.91 10.85
C GLU A 53 -4.58 -1.43 9.72
N GLY A 54 -4.60 -2.13 8.59
CA GLY A 54 -5.48 -1.78 7.49
C GLY A 54 -5.00 -2.29 6.15
N PHE A 55 -5.67 -1.89 5.08
CA PHE A 55 -5.22 -2.11 3.73
C PHE A 55 -5.53 -0.95 2.79
N ALA A 56 -4.71 -0.85 1.76
CA ALA A 56 -4.91 0.03 0.62
C ALA A 56 -5.06 -0.81 -0.65
N HIS A 57 -6.03 -0.47 -1.50
CA HIS A 57 -6.27 -1.20 -2.74
C HIS A 57 -5.67 -0.49 -3.96
N TYR A 58 -4.97 -1.27 -4.76
CA TYR A 58 -4.34 -0.86 -6.00
C TYR A 58 -4.67 -1.87 -7.10
N LEU A 59 -4.46 -1.45 -8.33
CA LEU A 59 -4.51 -2.30 -9.51
C LEU A 59 -3.11 -2.36 -10.11
N LEU A 60 -2.66 -3.56 -10.42
CA LEU A 60 -1.55 -3.79 -11.31
C LEU A 60 -2.13 -3.91 -12.73
N ALA A 61 -1.95 -2.88 -13.55
CA ALA A 61 -2.58 -2.78 -14.87
C ALA A 61 -1.54 -2.83 -15.99
N ASN A 62 -1.79 -3.66 -17.00
CA ASN A 62 -1.03 -3.71 -18.24
C ASN A 62 -1.59 -2.68 -19.21
N GLN A 63 -0.78 -1.68 -19.56
CA GLN A 63 -1.13 -0.58 -20.46
C GLN A 63 -1.22 -1.01 -21.93
N VAL A 64 -0.74 -2.21 -22.28
CA VAL A 64 -0.73 -2.74 -23.65
C VAL A 64 -1.87 -3.73 -23.86
N SER A 65 -2.02 -4.74 -22.98
CA SER A 65 -3.09 -5.75 -23.10
C SER A 65 -4.42 -5.30 -22.51
N GLY A 66 -4.42 -4.30 -21.62
CA GLY A 66 -5.60 -3.88 -20.86
C GLY A 66 -5.95 -4.79 -19.67
N GLU A 67 -5.17 -5.84 -19.43
CA GLU A 67 -5.36 -6.73 -18.28
C GLU A 67 -5.07 -6.00 -16.97
N SER A 68 -5.79 -6.38 -15.90
CA SER A 68 -5.53 -5.85 -14.56
C SER A 68 -5.69 -6.92 -13.50
N TYR A 69 -4.91 -6.77 -12.43
CA TYR A 69 -4.91 -7.64 -11.27
C TYR A 69 -5.03 -6.80 -10.00
N ASP A 70 -5.76 -7.31 -9.02
CA ASP A 70 -5.81 -6.70 -7.70
C ASP A 70 -4.46 -6.75 -7.00
N LEU A 71 -4.05 -5.62 -6.46
CA LEU A 71 -2.87 -5.47 -5.62
C LEU A 71 -3.30 -4.86 -4.29
N VAL A 72 -3.26 -5.64 -3.22
CA VAL A 72 -3.60 -5.17 -1.88
C VAL A 72 -2.32 -4.95 -1.09
N VAL A 73 -2.20 -3.78 -0.47
CA VAL A 73 -1.12 -3.45 0.46
C VAL A 73 -1.69 -3.47 1.86
N GLU A 74 -1.26 -4.41 2.69
CA GLU A 74 -1.73 -4.54 4.06
C GLU A 74 -0.71 -3.97 5.06
N ILE A 75 -1.21 -3.18 5.99
CA ILE A 75 -0.50 -2.80 7.21
C ILE A 75 -1.00 -3.73 8.32
N ARG A 76 -0.08 -4.48 8.92
CA ARG A 76 -0.39 -5.35 10.05
C ARG A 76 0.45 -4.93 11.25
N LYS A 77 -0.15 -4.99 12.44
CA LYS A 77 0.59 -4.80 13.69
C LYS A 77 1.58 -5.95 13.83
N GLY A 78 2.86 -5.61 13.98
CA GLY A 78 3.88 -6.61 14.28
C GLY A 78 3.54 -7.31 15.59
N ARG A 79 3.52 -8.65 15.59
CA ARG A 79 3.54 -9.41 16.85
C ARG A 79 4.94 -9.22 17.41
N GLY A 80 5.09 -8.29 18.36
CA GLY A 80 6.34 -8.16 19.11
C GLY A 80 6.75 -9.52 19.65
N ARG A 81 8.02 -9.89 19.46
CA ARG A 81 8.65 -10.98 20.19
C ARG A 81 8.95 -10.51 21.60
#